data_AF-A0A4U0RSJ8-F1
#
_entry.id   AF-A0A4U0RSJ8-F1
#
_cell.length_a   1.000
_cell.length_b   1.000
_cell.length_c   1.000
_cell.angle_alpha   90.00
_cell.angle_beta   90.00
_cell.angle_gamma   90.00
#
_symmetry.space_group_name_H-M   'P 1'
#
loop_
_entity.id
_entity.type
_entity.pdbx_description
1 polymer ?
#
loop_
_entity_poly.entity_id
_entity_poly.type
_entity_poly.pdbx_seq_one_letter_code
_entity_poly.pdbx_strand_id
1 'polypeptide(L)'
;MPSTKTGFTDFQFSVYDNNSGAATVNLQSIEVISDGSEIFPGGVVSVTFDDSYVDQYSLAQPKMDSLGFRGTAYTTAEAVGSNHSVYMNLSDLRSLQNFSNWEIAGPAYSATNHGMANGFADLTSDQVNIDPGYSAELGDLTPR
;
A
#
# COMPACT_ATOMS: atom_id res chain seq x y z
N MET A 1 16.72 41.94 -3.57
CA MET A 1 17.11 40.54 -3.81
C MET A 1 15.83 39.72 -3.88
N PRO A 2 15.46 39.12 -5.02
CA PRO A 2 14.35 38.17 -5.03
C PRO A 2 14.82 36.89 -4.33
N SER A 3 14.14 36.48 -3.24
CA SER A 3 14.36 35.18 -2.60
C SER A 3 13.45 34.15 -3.28
N THR A 4 14.03 33.15 -3.91
CA THR A 4 13.31 31.97 -4.40
C THR A 4 12.76 31.18 -3.21
N LYS A 5 11.45 31.28 -2.94
CA LYS A 5 10.71 30.22 -2.26
C LYS A 5 10.44 29.11 -3.27
N THR A 6 11.44 28.28 -3.55
CA THR A 6 11.27 27.06 -4.36
C THR A 6 11.50 25.88 -3.42
N GLY A 7 10.42 25.42 -2.79
CA GLY A 7 10.43 24.31 -1.83
C GLY A 7 9.14 24.25 -1.00
N PHE A 8 8.86 23.09 -0.42
CA PHE A 8 7.83 22.85 0.59
C PHE A 8 8.13 23.73 1.82
N THR A 9 7.44 24.86 1.99
CA THR A 9 7.81 25.84 3.03
C THR A 9 7.10 25.61 4.37
N ASP A 10 5.97 24.91 4.36
CA ASP A 10 5.09 24.77 5.51
C ASP A 10 4.40 23.39 5.47
N PHE A 11 4.33 22.72 6.62
CA PHE A 11 3.58 21.49 6.86
C PHE A 11 2.69 21.70 8.08
N GLN A 12 1.40 21.35 7.98
CA GLN A 12 0.52 21.35 9.14
C GLN A 12 -0.15 19.99 9.30
N PHE A 13 0.14 19.35 10.43
CA PHE A 13 -0.63 18.24 10.96
C PHE A 13 -1.43 18.74 12.16
N SER A 14 -2.73 18.44 12.23
CA SER A 14 -3.59 18.90 13.32
C SER A 14 -4.55 17.81 13.74
N VAL A 15 -4.62 17.58 15.05
CA VAL A 15 -5.54 16.65 15.70
C VAL A 15 -6.58 17.48 16.44
N TYR A 16 -7.84 17.30 16.08
CA TYR A 16 -8.97 17.90 16.80
C TYR A 16 -9.66 16.79 17.60
N ASP A 17 -9.44 16.80 18.91
CA ASP A 17 -9.97 15.82 19.83
C ASP A 17 -11.18 16.37 20.60
N ASN A 18 -12.13 15.49 20.95
CA ASN A 18 -13.31 15.83 21.74
C ASN A 18 -13.13 15.52 23.25
N ASN A 19 -11.92 15.15 23.67
CA ASN A 19 -11.53 14.86 25.04
C ASN A 19 -12.30 13.69 25.67
N SER A 20 -12.74 12.72 24.86
CA SER A 20 -13.42 11.50 25.33
C SER A 20 -12.45 10.36 25.69
N GLY A 21 -11.16 10.50 25.38
CA GLY A 21 -10.13 9.50 25.62
C GLY A 21 -8.77 9.92 25.04
N ALA A 22 -7.76 9.05 25.18
CA ALA A 22 -6.46 9.28 24.55
C ALA A 22 -6.58 9.14 23.02
N ALA A 23 -6.04 10.11 22.28
CA ALA A 23 -5.90 10.05 20.84
C ALA A 23 -4.49 9.54 20.46
N THR A 24 -4.42 8.43 19.73
CA THR A 24 -3.16 7.90 19.17
C THR A 24 -3.15 8.16 17.67
N VAL A 25 -2.06 8.77 17.18
CA VAL A 25 -1.82 8.97 15.75
C VAL A 25 -0.59 8.15 15.36
N ASN A 26 -0.76 7.25 14.40
CA ASN A 26 0.34 6.55 13.76
C ASN A 26 0.59 7.17 12.38
N LEU A 27 1.66 7.95 12.25
CA LEU A 27 2.08 8.53 10.98
C LEU A 27 3.23 7.70 10.42
N GLN A 28 3.04 7.07 9.25
CA GLN A 28 4.07 6.21 8.64
C GLN A 28 5.17 7.03 7.96
N SER A 29 4.84 7.83 6.93
CA SER A 29 5.81 8.69 6.25
C SER A 29 5.20 10.05 5.86
N ILE A 30 6.07 11.03 5.66
CA ILE A 30 5.79 12.28 4.94
C ILE A 30 6.80 12.34 3.81
N GLU A 31 6.31 12.46 2.58
CA GLU A 31 7.15 12.45 1.39
C GLU A 31 6.93 13.71 0.56
N VAL A 32 8.04 14.31 0.12
CA VAL A 32 8.03 15.42 -0.83
C VAL A 32 8.22 14.83 -2.21
N ILE A 33 7.13 14.77 -2.97
CA ILE A 33 7.15 14.35 -4.37
C ILE A 33 7.29 15.57 -5.27
N SER A 34 8.05 15.42 -6.36
CA SER A 34 8.15 16.44 -7.41
C SER A 34 6.76 16.72 -8.00
N ASP A 35 6.53 17.95 -8.47
CA ASP A 35 5.30 18.30 -9.17
C ASP A 35 5.13 17.40 -10.40
N GLY A 36 4.16 16.50 -10.32
CA GLY A 36 3.88 15.53 -11.36
C GLY A 36 3.16 16.14 -12.57
N SER A 37 2.73 17.41 -12.53
CA SER A 37 1.96 18.02 -13.62
C SER A 37 2.78 18.21 -14.90
N GLU A 38 4.10 18.39 -14.80
CA GLU A 38 4.98 18.40 -15.98
C GLU A 38 5.17 17.00 -16.58
N ILE A 39 5.17 15.96 -15.73
CA ILE A 39 5.37 14.55 -16.14
C ILE A 39 4.06 13.94 -16.64
N PHE A 40 2.94 14.31 -16.03
CA PHE A 40 1.59 13.80 -16.29
C PHE A 40 0.62 14.97 -16.54
N PRO A 41 0.77 15.74 -17.64
CA PRO A 41 -0.04 16.94 -17.90
C PRO A 41 -1.52 16.65 -18.13
N GLY A 42 -1.88 15.38 -18.41
CA GLY A 42 -3.26 14.91 -18.51
C GLY A 42 -3.81 14.27 -17.23
N GLY A 43 -3.05 14.28 -16.13
CA GLY A 43 -3.33 13.51 -14.93
C GLY A 43 -2.73 12.10 -14.97
N VAL A 44 -2.78 11.42 -13.82
CA VAL A 44 -2.25 10.07 -13.63
C VAL A 44 -3.32 9.19 -12.99
N VAL A 45 -3.35 7.92 -13.37
CA VAL A 45 -4.17 6.89 -12.74
C VAL A 45 -3.24 5.83 -12.18
N SER A 46 -3.45 5.47 -10.91
CA SER A 46 -2.82 4.29 -10.31
C SER A 46 -3.80 3.11 -10.37
N VAL A 47 -3.31 1.93 -10.76
CA VAL A 47 -4.09 0.70 -10.77
C VAL A 47 -3.58 -0.18 -9.64
N THR A 48 -4.44 -0.43 -8.66
CA THR A 48 -4.09 -1.14 -7.43
C THR A 48 -4.93 -2.40 -7.30
N PHE A 49 -4.33 -3.44 -6.73
CA PHE A 49 -4.98 -4.73 -6.47
C PHE A 49 -4.72 -5.14 -5.03
N ASP A 50 -5.79 -5.45 -4.30
CA ASP A 50 -5.73 -5.74 -2.87
C ASP A 50 -5.88 -7.25 -2.60
N ASP A 51 -5.63 -7.70 -1.37
CA ASP A 51 -5.97 -9.04 -0.86
C ASP A 51 -5.13 -10.21 -1.40
N SER A 52 -4.14 -9.97 -2.27
CA SER A 52 -3.21 -10.99 -2.78
C SER A 52 -3.84 -12.11 -3.63
N TYR A 53 -4.99 -11.91 -4.28
CA TYR A 53 -5.62 -12.97 -5.08
C TYR A 53 -4.75 -13.42 -6.27
N VAL A 54 -4.75 -14.73 -6.57
CA VAL A 54 -3.92 -15.35 -7.61
C VAL A 54 -4.36 -14.98 -9.04
N ASP A 55 -5.58 -14.50 -9.21
CA ASP A 55 -6.08 -13.99 -10.49
C ASP A 55 -5.42 -12.66 -10.91
N GLN A 56 -4.88 -11.91 -9.96
CA GLN A 56 -4.09 -10.70 -10.23
C GLN A 56 -2.82 -11.07 -10.99
N TYR A 57 -2.14 -12.14 -10.56
CA TYR A 57 -0.99 -12.67 -11.29
C TYR A 57 -1.39 -13.40 -12.57
N SER A 58 -2.37 -14.30 -12.52
CA SER A 58 -2.67 -15.18 -13.65
C SER A 58 -3.50 -14.55 -14.78
N LEU A 59 -4.27 -13.50 -14.47
CA LEU A 59 -5.17 -12.83 -15.43
C LEU A 59 -4.81 -11.34 -15.61
N ALA A 60 -4.65 -10.59 -14.52
CA ALA A 60 -4.44 -9.14 -14.61
C ALA A 60 -3.05 -8.78 -15.12
N GLN A 61 -1.98 -9.41 -14.61
CA GLN A 61 -0.61 -9.14 -15.05
C GLN A 61 -0.41 -9.33 -16.56
N PRO A 62 -0.79 -10.46 -17.19
CA PRO A 62 -0.62 -10.61 -18.63
C PRO A 62 -1.37 -9.54 -19.44
N LYS A 63 -2.54 -9.11 -18.94
CA LYS A 63 -3.32 -8.07 -19.60
C LYS A 63 -2.66 -6.70 -19.46
N MET A 64 -2.17 -6.36 -18.27
CA MET A 64 -1.48 -5.10 -18.02
C MET A 64 -0.17 -5.02 -18.78
N ASP A 65 0.61 -6.09 -18.81
CA ASP A 65 1.83 -6.19 -19.61
C ASP A 65 1.54 -5.96 -21.10
N SER A 66 0.45 -6.54 -21.63
CA SER A 66 0.03 -6.32 -23.03
C SER A 66 -0.34 -4.86 -23.36
N LEU A 67 -0.68 -4.07 -22.34
CA LEU A 67 -1.03 -2.65 -22.45
C LEU A 67 0.14 -1.74 -22.05
N GLY A 68 1.26 -2.29 -21.58
CA GLY A 68 2.38 -1.53 -21.03
C GLY A 68 2.06 -0.84 -19.70
N PHE A 69 1.07 -1.33 -18.96
CA PHE A 69 0.66 -0.78 -17.66
C PHE A 69 1.39 -1.48 -16.52
N ARG A 70 1.60 -0.73 -15.44
CA ARG A 70 2.14 -1.21 -14.16
C ARG A 70 1.05 -1.11 -13.10
N GLY A 71 1.10 -1.96 -12.09
CA GLY A 71 0.18 -1.92 -10.96
C GLY A 71 0.91 -1.94 -9.62
N THR A 72 0.13 -1.77 -8.55
CA THR A 72 0.58 -2.01 -7.18
C THR A 72 -0.23 -3.17 -6.62
N ALA A 73 0.45 -4.19 -6.10
CA ALA A 73 -0.17 -5.29 -5.35
C ALA A 73 -0.09 -4.98 -3.85
N TYR A 74 -1.23 -4.70 -3.23
CA TYR A 74 -1.39 -4.56 -1.79
C TYR A 74 -1.70 -5.92 -1.16
N THR A 75 -0.73 -6.43 -0.41
CA THR A 75 -0.69 -7.83 0.03
C THR A 75 -0.98 -8.00 1.52
N THR A 76 -1.95 -8.85 1.85
CA THR A 76 -2.18 -9.30 3.22
C THR A 76 -1.18 -10.41 3.53
N ALA A 77 -0.21 -10.15 4.41
CA ALA A 77 0.95 -11.03 4.60
C ALA A 77 0.57 -12.49 4.94
N GLU A 78 -0.41 -12.71 5.81
CA GLU A 78 -0.90 -14.06 6.15
C GLU A 78 -1.60 -14.79 4.98
N ALA A 79 -2.13 -14.06 4.00
CA ALA A 79 -2.79 -14.67 2.85
C ALA A 79 -1.77 -15.22 1.84
N VAL A 80 -0.61 -14.57 1.72
CA VAL A 80 0.44 -14.94 0.75
C VAL A 80 0.94 -16.35 1.00
N GLY A 81 0.75 -17.22 0.01
CA GLY A 81 1.17 -18.63 0.07
C GLY A 81 0.33 -19.53 0.99
N SER A 82 -0.72 -19.00 1.65
CA SER A 82 -1.61 -19.79 2.51
C SER A 82 -2.44 -20.83 1.75
N ASN A 83 -2.89 -20.47 0.54
CA ASN A 83 -3.59 -21.34 -0.39
C ASN A 83 -3.41 -20.83 -1.82
N HIS A 84 -2.52 -21.45 -2.59
CA HIS A 84 -2.18 -20.98 -3.94
C HIS A 84 -3.32 -21.09 -4.97
N SER A 85 -4.38 -21.83 -4.67
CA SER A 85 -5.58 -21.84 -5.52
C SER A 85 -6.42 -20.57 -5.41
N VAL A 86 -6.15 -19.73 -4.40
CA VAL A 86 -6.89 -18.49 -4.11
C VAL A 86 -5.95 -17.29 -4.08
N TYR A 87 -4.80 -17.40 -3.40
CA TYR A 87 -3.88 -16.31 -3.17
C TYR A 87 -2.52 -16.54 -3.84
N MET A 88 -1.86 -15.47 -4.27
CA MET A 88 -0.49 -15.48 -4.75
C MET A 88 0.47 -16.04 -3.71
N ASN A 89 1.54 -16.68 -4.17
CA ASN A 89 2.68 -17.02 -3.34
C ASN A 89 3.81 -15.99 -3.51
N LEU A 90 4.87 -16.12 -2.71
CA LEU A 90 6.00 -15.20 -2.76
C LEU A 90 6.71 -15.15 -4.13
N SER A 91 6.75 -16.27 -4.87
CA SER A 91 7.35 -16.28 -6.21
C SER A 91 6.51 -15.52 -7.25
N ASP A 92 5.18 -15.53 -7.14
CA ASP A 92 4.32 -14.73 -8.00
C ASP A 92 4.54 -13.24 -7.75
N LEU A 93 4.57 -12.82 -6.48
CA LEU A 93 4.85 -11.42 -6.09
C LEU A 93 6.22 -10.96 -6.58
N ARG A 94 7.26 -11.80 -6.43
CA ARG A 94 8.59 -11.53 -6.98
C ARG A 94 8.57 -11.45 -8.50
N SER A 95 7.71 -12.20 -9.18
CA SER A 95 7.56 -12.13 -10.63
C SER A 95 6.95 -10.79 -11.06
N LEU A 96 5.87 -10.36 -10.40
CA LEU A 96 5.25 -9.05 -10.61
C LEU A 96 6.27 -7.91 -10.45
N GLN A 97 7.06 -7.95 -9.37
CA GLN A 97 8.10 -6.96 -9.09
C GLN A 97 9.21 -6.96 -10.15
N ASN A 98 9.87 -8.10 -10.35
CA ASN A 98 11.12 -8.19 -11.11
C ASN A 98 10.92 -8.18 -12.62
N PHE A 99 9.74 -8.57 -13.12
CA PHE A 99 9.50 -8.73 -14.56
C PHE A 99 8.39 -7.84 -15.11
N SER A 100 7.43 -7.41 -14.29
CA SER A 100 6.33 -6.52 -14.72
C SER A 100 6.43 -5.10 -14.16
N ASN A 101 7.44 -4.81 -13.32
CA ASN A 101 7.62 -3.51 -12.65
C ASN A 101 6.41 -3.09 -11.80
N TRP A 102 5.74 -4.06 -11.18
CA TRP A 102 4.71 -3.75 -10.19
C TRP A 102 5.35 -3.42 -8.85
N GLU A 103 4.72 -2.52 -8.11
CA GLU A 103 5.04 -2.28 -6.70
C GLU A 103 4.40 -3.38 -5.84
N ILE A 104 5.11 -3.83 -4.81
CA ILE A 104 4.59 -4.74 -3.80
C ILE A 104 4.51 -3.98 -2.47
N ALA A 105 3.30 -3.83 -1.95
CA ALA A 105 3.00 -3.12 -0.71
C ALA A 105 2.12 -4.00 0.19
N GLY A 106 1.89 -3.59 1.44
CA GLY A 106 1.06 -4.32 2.39
C GLY A 106 0.04 -3.41 3.08
N PRO A 107 -1.27 -3.69 2.99
CA PRO A 107 -2.30 -2.96 3.74
C PRO A 107 -2.59 -3.60 5.11
N ALA A 108 -2.18 -4.86 5.33
CA ALA A 108 -2.45 -5.62 6.56
C ALA A 108 -1.46 -6.78 6.72
N TYR A 109 -1.26 -7.23 7.95
CA TYR A 109 -0.62 -8.52 8.20
C TYR A 109 -1.66 -9.64 8.25
N SER A 110 -2.69 -9.51 9.12
CA SER A 110 -3.64 -10.59 9.36
C SER A 110 -4.79 -10.62 8.38
N ALA A 111 -5.04 -11.79 7.80
CA ALA A 111 -6.22 -12.04 6.97
C ALA A 111 -7.52 -12.01 7.78
N THR A 112 -7.46 -12.37 9.06
CA THR A 112 -8.64 -12.35 9.94
C THR A 112 -9.07 -10.92 10.27
N ASN A 113 -8.11 -10.08 10.68
CA ASN A 113 -8.40 -8.67 10.99
C ASN A 113 -8.85 -7.90 9.74
N HIS A 114 -8.20 -8.16 8.61
CA HIS A 114 -8.54 -7.56 7.31
C HIS A 114 -9.94 -7.92 6.83
N GLY A 115 -10.41 -9.16 7.13
CA GLY A 115 -11.71 -9.68 6.71
C GLY A 115 -12.89 -9.34 7.63
N MET A 116 -12.74 -8.49 8.64
CA MET A 116 -13.83 -8.16 9.57
C MET A 116 -14.96 -7.39 8.88
N ALA A 117 -16.21 -7.74 9.19
CA ALA A 117 -17.39 -7.22 8.50
C ALA A 117 -17.59 -5.71 8.65
N ASN A 118 -17.25 -5.13 9.80
CA ASN A 118 -17.27 -3.68 10.02
C ASN A 118 -15.86 -3.06 10.03
N GLY A 119 -14.87 -3.75 9.47
CA GLY A 119 -13.48 -3.30 9.41
C GLY A 119 -12.92 -2.94 10.79
N PHE A 120 -12.28 -1.78 10.90
CA PHE A 120 -11.67 -1.32 12.15
C PHE A 120 -12.66 -1.18 13.33
N ALA A 121 -13.97 -1.03 13.08
CA ALA A 121 -14.95 -0.92 14.15
C ALA A 121 -15.12 -2.23 14.95
N ASP A 122 -14.76 -3.37 14.37
CA ASP A 122 -14.78 -4.67 15.05
C ASP A 122 -13.43 -5.03 15.69
N LEU A 123 -12.41 -4.17 15.55
CA LEU A 123 -11.07 -4.40 16.07
C LEU A 123 -10.81 -3.59 17.35
N THR A 124 -10.08 -4.20 18.28
CA THR A 124 -9.50 -3.46 19.40
C THR A 124 -8.38 -2.54 18.92
N SER A 125 -8.09 -1.47 19.67
CA SER A 125 -6.99 -0.56 19.35
C SER A 125 -5.64 -1.28 19.27
N ASP A 126 -5.42 -2.32 20.07
CA ASP A 126 -4.20 -3.14 20.02
C ASP A 126 -4.09 -3.90 18.70
N GLN A 127 -5.18 -4.51 18.22
CA GLN A 127 -5.20 -5.19 16.92
C GLN A 127 -4.89 -4.21 15.78
N VAL A 128 -5.49 -3.02 15.78
CA VAL A 128 -5.24 -2.00 14.74
C VAL A 128 -3.79 -1.51 14.75
N ASN A 129 -3.17 -1.36 15.92
CA ASN A 129 -1.80 -0.85 16.03
C ASN A 129 -0.75 -1.89 15.65
N ILE A 130 -1.02 -3.17 15.92
CA ILE A 130 -0.07 -4.25 15.76
C ILE A 130 -0.12 -4.84 14.34
N ASP A 131 -1.30 -4.93 13.74
CA ASP A 131 -1.51 -5.59 12.44
C ASP A 131 -0.65 -4.98 11.31
N PRO A 132 -0.59 -3.65 11.12
CA PRO A 132 0.27 -3.06 10.09
C PRO A 132 1.77 -3.13 10.44
N GLY A 133 2.12 -3.29 11.72
CA GLY A 133 3.52 -3.37 12.17
C GLY A 133 4.20 -4.68 11.76
N TYR A 134 3.43 -5.77 11.63
CA TYR A 134 3.96 -7.08 11.24
C TYR A 134 4.13 -7.25 9.72
N SER A 135 3.43 -6.47 8.88
CA SER A 135 3.62 -6.53 7.42
C SER A 135 5.00 -5.99 6.98
N ALA A 136 5.72 -5.30 7.86
CA ALA A 136 7.10 -4.84 7.62
C ALA A 136 8.11 -5.99 7.45
N GLU A 137 7.79 -7.23 7.85
CA GLU A 137 8.65 -8.40 7.62
C GLU A 137 8.65 -8.91 6.17
N LEU A 138 7.82 -8.34 5.29
CA LEU A 138 7.97 -8.48 3.83
C LEU A 138 9.10 -7.59 3.27
N GLY A 139 9.91 -6.96 4.12
CA GLY A 139 10.93 -5.93 3.85
C GLY A 139 12.07 -6.24 2.86
N ASP A 140 11.99 -7.32 2.10
CA ASP A 140 12.85 -7.62 0.93
C ASP A 140 12.15 -7.31 -0.42
N LEU A 141 10.88 -6.88 -0.41
CA LEU A 141 10.08 -6.62 -1.61
C LEU A 141 9.79 -5.14 -1.91
N THR A 142 10.23 -4.20 -1.07
CA THR A 142 10.12 -2.77 -1.37
C THR A 142 11.22 -2.36 -2.36
N PRO A 143 10.91 -1.68 -3.48
CA PRO A 143 11.92 -1.16 -4.39
C PRO A 143 12.88 -0.22 -3.63
N ARG A 144 14.20 -0.37 -3.85
CA ARG A 144 15.20 0.63 -3.46
C ARG A 144 15.32 1.72 -4.50
#